data_AF-A0A2G1X2Z7-F1
#
_entry.id   AF-A0A2G1X2Z7-F1
#
_cell.length_a   1.000
_cell.length_b   1.000
_cell.length_c   1.000
_cell.angle_alpha   90.00
_cell.angle_beta   90.00
_cell.angle_gamma   90.00
#
_symmetry.space_group_name_H-M   'P 1'
#
loop_
_entity.id
_entity.type
_entity.pdbx_description
1 polymer ?
#
loop_
_entity_poly.entity_id
_entity_poly.type
_entity_poly.pdbx_seq_one_letter_code
_entity_poly.pdbx_strand_id
1 'polypeptide(L)'
;LDRLADRGVDRLMVEGGGEVIFSCFEAGVVDELHVYVGSLVIGGRDAPTLADGAGFTEGFPELTLAETERLDDGVVLSYEVGDAGES
;
A
#
# COMPACT_ATOMS: atom_id res chain seq x y z
N LEU A 1 10.26 13.40 -1.21
CA LEU A 1 9.10 13.84 -0.41
C LEU A 1 9.33 15.25 0.16
N ASP A 2 10.56 15.60 0.48
CA ASP A 2 10.98 16.93 0.97
C ASP A 2 10.40 18.12 0.19
N ARG A 3 10.44 18.09 -1.14
CA ARG A 3 9.86 19.18 -1.95
C ARG A 3 8.35 19.35 -1.80
N LEU A 4 7.62 18.31 -1.43
CA LEU A 4 6.18 18.38 -1.14
C LEU A 4 5.97 18.92 0.28
N ALA A 5 6.78 18.47 1.23
CA ALA A 5 6.79 19.00 2.60
C ALA A 5 7.13 20.50 2.61
N ASP A 6 8.12 20.95 1.83
CA ASP A 6 8.47 22.37 1.64
C ASP A 6 7.31 23.21 1.10
N ARG A 7 6.33 22.57 0.44
CA ARG A 7 5.10 23.20 -0.06
C ARG A 7 3.92 23.07 0.91
N GLY A 8 4.17 22.60 2.13
CA GLY A 8 3.16 22.44 3.19
C GLY A 8 2.26 21.21 3.00
N VAL A 9 2.75 20.17 2.31
CA VAL A 9 2.03 18.89 2.19
C VAL A 9 2.45 17.98 3.33
N ASP A 10 1.59 17.88 4.35
CA ASP A 10 1.84 17.05 5.54
C ASP A 10 1.32 15.60 5.38
N ARG A 11 0.35 15.38 4.49
CA ARG A 11 -0.20 14.05 4.16
C ARG A 11 -0.31 13.89 2.66
N LEU A 12 0.22 12.79 2.13
CA LEU A 12 0.15 12.44 0.72
C LEU A 12 -0.60 11.12 0.58
N MET A 13 -1.57 11.08 -0.33
CA MET A 13 -2.26 9.84 -0.71
C MET A 13 -1.74 9.37 -2.06
N VAL A 14 -1.37 8.09 -2.15
CA VAL A 14 -0.91 7.43 -3.37
C VAL A 14 -1.93 6.36 -3.73
N GLU A 15 -2.67 6.55 -4.83
CA GLU A 15 -3.82 5.70 -5.19
C GLU A 15 -3.57 4.79 -6.40
N GLY A 16 -2.49 4.99 -7.15
CA GLY A 16 -2.42 4.50 -8.53
C GLY A 16 -1.15 3.76 -8.91
N GLY A 17 -1.34 2.55 -9.45
CA GLY A 17 -0.34 1.75 -10.15
C GLY A 17 0.47 0.86 -9.21
N GLY A 18 0.42 -0.46 -9.44
CA GLY A 18 1.16 -1.42 -8.61
C GLY A 18 2.65 -1.11 -8.54
N GLU A 19 3.28 -0.64 -9.62
CA GLU A 19 4.70 -0.23 -9.62
C GLU A 19 4.96 1.00 -8.75
N VAL A 20 4.05 1.99 -8.74
CA VAL A 20 4.20 3.20 -7.92
C VAL A 20 4.03 2.82 -6.44
N ILE A 21 2.99 2.05 -6.12
CA ILE A 21 2.74 1.56 -4.77
C ILE A 21 3.96 0.76 -4.27
N PHE A 22 4.48 -0.15 -5.09
CA PHE A 22 5.70 -0.89 -4.77
C PHE A 22 6.89 0.03 -4.50
N SER A 23 7.14 1.03 -5.34
CA SER A 23 8.26 1.96 -5.15
C SER A 23 8.14 2.76 -3.84
N CYS A 24 6.92 3.04 -3.37
CA CYS A 24 6.70 3.67 -2.08
C CYS A 24 7.06 2.73 -0.92
N PHE A 25 6.63 1.46 -1.00
CA PHE A 25 7.03 0.45 0.00
C PHE A 25 8.54 0.20 -0.01
N GLU A 26 9.16 0.09 -1.19
CA GLU A 26 10.61 -0.11 -1.34
C GLU A 26 11.40 1.06 -0.77
N ALA A 27 10.90 2.28 -0.91
CA ALA A 27 11.52 3.47 -0.33
C ALA A 27 11.28 3.61 1.19
N GLY A 28 10.45 2.77 1.82
CA GLY A 28 10.13 2.85 3.25
C GLY A 28 9.39 4.12 3.63
N VAL A 29 8.54 4.65 2.75
CA VAL A 29 7.83 5.93 2.95
C VAL A 29 6.32 5.78 3.15
N VAL A 30 5.85 4.55 3.37
CA VAL A 30 4.43 4.24 3.56
C VAL A 30 4.18 4.04 5.04
N ASP A 31 3.33 4.87 5.63
CA ASP A 31 2.90 4.75 7.03
C ASP A 31 1.59 3.92 7.14
N GLU A 32 0.69 4.08 6.18
CA GLU A 32 -0.66 3.47 6.17
C GLU A 32 -0.98 2.88 4.79
N LEU A 33 -1.69 1.75 4.76
CA LEU A 33 -2.22 1.15 3.55
C LEU A 33 -3.73 0.92 3.70
N HIS A 34 -4.51 1.47 2.76
CA HIS A 34 -5.94 1.19 2.63
C HIS A 34 -6.21 0.37 1.37
N VAL A 35 -6.85 -0.80 1.52
CA VAL A 35 -7.20 -1.70 0.40
C VAL A 35 -8.69 -1.93 0.38
N TYR A 36 -9.34 -1.62 -0.75
CA TYR A 36 -10.70 -2.06 -1.02
C TYR A 36 -10.69 -3.43 -1.73
N VAL A 37 -11.37 -4.41 -1.12
CA VAL A 37 -11.59 -5.74 -1.71
C VAL A 37 -13.05 -5.86 -2.12
N GLY A 38 -13.31 -5.79 -3.42
CA GLY A 38 -14.64 -5.95 -4.01
C GLY A 38 -15.01 -7.41 -4.26
N SER A 39 -16.31 -7.68 -4.46
CA SER A 39 -16.85 -9.02 -4.75
C SER A 39 -16.69 -9.44 -6.22
N LEU A 40 -15.49 -9.30 -6.80
CA LEU A 40 -15.18 -9.62 -8.19
C LEU A 40 -13.84 -10.36 -8.32
N VAL A 41 -13.81 -11.40 -9.15
CA VAL A 41 -12.57 -12.10 -9.53
C VAL A 41 -12.22 -11.74 -10.97
N ILE A 42 -11.09 -11.05 -11.16
CA ILE A 42 -10.55 -10.71 -12.49
C ILE A 42 -9.64 -11.85 -12.99
N GLY A 43 -8.63 -12.20 -12.20
CA GLY A 43 -7.61 -13.19 -12.56
C GLY A 43 -6.69 -12.74 -13.71
N GLY A 44 -5.67 -13.57 -14.01
CA GLY A 44 -4.69 -13.29 -15.06
C GLY A 44 -3.27 -13.24 -14.52
N ARG A 45 -2.34 -13.94 -15.20
CA ARG A 45 -0.93 -13.97 -14.81
C ARG A 45 -0.27 -12.59 -14.92
N ASP A 46 -0.68 -11.85 -15.94
CA ASP A 46 -0.10 -10.55 -16.30
C ASP A 46 -1.06 -9.40 -15.94
N ALA A 47 -2.09 -9.67 -15.13
CA ALA A 47 -2.99 -8.64 -14.63
C ALA A 47 -2.28 -7.82 -13.55
N PRO A 48 -2.43 -6.47 -13.53
CA PRO A 48 -1.85 -5.64 -12.48
C PRO A 48 -2.32 -6.06 -11.08
N THR A 49 -1.42 -5.97 -10.10
CA THR A 49 -1.69 -6.32 -8.71
C THR A 49 -1.59 -5.08 -7.81
N LEU A 50 -1.84 -5.25 -6.50
CA LEU A 50 -1.77 -4.16 -5.52
C LEU A 50 -0.38 -3.51 -5.46
N ALA A 51 0.67 -4.32 -5.52
CA ALA A 51 2.06 -3.88 -5.50
C ALA A 51 2.82 -4.73 -6.53
N ASP A 52 2.95 -4.19 -7.73
CA ASP A 52 3.73 -4.77 -8.84
C ASP A 52 5.22 -4.46 -8.64
N GLY A 53 6.01 -4.40 -9.70
CA GLY A 53 7.45 -4.14 -9.61
C GLY A 53 8.27 -5.41 -9.41
N ALA A 54 9.49 -5.26 -8.88
CA ALA A 54 10.45 -6.36 -8.78
C ALA A 54 10.08 -7.37 -7.68
N GLY A 55 9.26 -6.96 -6.71
CA GLY A 55 8.96 -7.72 -5.50
C GLY A 55 10.11 -7.69 -4.49
N PHE A 56 9.77 -7.99 -3.22
CA PHE A 56 10.74 -8.13 -2.14
C PHE A 56 11.27 -9.56 -2.08
N THR A 57 12.58 -9.74 -1.92
CA THR A 57 13.20 -11.05 -1.64
C THR A 57 13.61 -11.22 -0.18
N GLU A 58 13.70 -10.11 0.55
CA GLU A 58 14.03 -9.98 1.97
C GLU A 58 13.46 -8.64 2.48
N GLY A 59 13.41 -8.43 3.80
CA GLY A 59 12.91 -7.18 4.37
C GLY A 59 11.45 -6.88 3.99
N PHE A 60 10.60 -7.90 4.04
CA PHE A 60 9.19 -7.78 3.66
C PHE A 60 8.48 -6.75 4.54
N PRO A 61 7.77 -5.75 3.97
CA PRO A 61 6.97 -4.82 4.76
C PRO A 61 5.92 -5.56 5.58
N GLU A 62 5.96 -5.38 6.90
CA GLU A 62 4.98 -5.97 7.81
C GLU A 62 3.78 -5.06 7.93
N LEU A 63 2.58 -5.65 7.87
CA LEU A 63 1.32 -4.92 7.94
C LEU A 63 0.52 -5.38 9.15
N THR A 64 0.10 -4.44 9.99
CA THR A 64 -0.83 -4.69 11.09
C THR A 64 -2.21 -4.22 10.70
N LEU A 65 -3.19 -5.12 10.69
CA LEU A 65 -4.58 -4.77 10.39
C LEU A 65 -5.17 -3.93 11.54
N ALA A 66 -5.43 -2.66 11.26
CA ALA A 66 -5.98 -1.72 12.23
C ALA A 66 -7.53 -1.70 12.21
N GLU A 67 -8.13 -1.78 11.02
CA GLU A 67 -9.58 -1.67 10.87
C GLU A 67 -10.11 -2.50 9.69
N THR A 68 -11.34 -2.98 9.85
CA THR A 68 -12.13 -3.62 8.78
C THR A 68 -13.50 -2.98 8.71
N GLU A 69 -13.83 -2.38 7.56
CA GLU A 69 -15.11 -1.71 7.35
C GLU A 69 -15.80 -2.28 6.12
N ARG A 70 -17.08 -2.69 6.25
CA ARG A 70 -17.87 -3.07 5.08
C ARG A 70 -18.31 -1.82 4.33
N LEU A 71 -17.96 -1.75 3.06
CA LEU A 71 -18.37 -0.68 2.15
C LEU A 71 -19.01 -1.32 0.91
N ASP A 72 -20.27 -0.96 0.64
CA ASP A 72 -21.09 -1.55 -0.43
C ASP A 72 -21.12 -3.11 -0.38
N ASP A 73 -20.72 -3.76 -1.47
CA ASP A 73 -20.60 -5.21 -1.62
C ASP A 73 -19.19 -5.73 -1.31
N GLY A 74 -18.28 -4.87 -0.85
CA GLY A 74 -16.90 -5.20 -0.51
C GLY A 74 -16.52 -4.88 0.94
N VAL A 75 -15.20 -4.82 1.18
CA VAL A 75 -14.59 -4.47 2.46
C VAL A 75 -13.40 -3.56 2.25
N VAL A 76 -13.27 -2.52 3.06
CA VAL A 76 -12.05 -1.73 3.22
C VAL A 76 -11.24 -2.30 4.36
N LEU A 77 -9.97 -2.58 4.10
CA LEU A 77 -8.98 -3.03 5.06
C LEU A 77 -7.99 -1.89 5.25
N SER A 78 -7.85 -1.41 6.49
CA SER A 78 -6.87 -0.37 6.85
C SER A 78 -5.73 -1.02 7.63
N TYR A 79 -4.50 -0.82 7.17
CA TYR A 79 -3.29 -1.37 7.75
C TYR A 79 -2.33 -0.25 8.19
N GLU A 80 -1.69 -0.45 9.32
CA GLU A 80 -0.48 0.27 9.71
C GLU A 80 0.74 -0.50 9.19
N VAL A 81 1.73 0.21 8.65
CA VAL A 81 2.98 -0.40 8.19
C VAL A 81 3.99 -0.38 9.33
N GLY A 82 4.54 -1.53 9.68
CA GLY A 82 5.58 -1.65 10.71
C GLY A 82 6.91 -1.09 10.22
N ASP A 83 7.69 -0.49 11.12
CA ASP A 83 9.08 -0.10 10.85
C ASP A 83 9.87 -1.36 10.46
N ALA A 84 10.45 -1.38 9.25
CA ALA A 84 11.29 -2.46 8.73
C ALA A 84 12.68 -2.55 9.45
N GLY A 85 12.75 -2.12 10.71
CA GLY A 85 13.98 -1.70 11.37
C GLY A 85 14.28 -2.34 12.72
N GLU A 86 13.55 -3.36 13.19
CA GLU A 86 13.92 -4.10 14.42
C GLU A 86 13.54 -5.59 14.33
N SER A 87 14.47 -6.41 13.84
CA SER A 87 14.57 -7.85 14.13
C SER A 87 16.01 -8.32 14.05
#